data_AF-A5X7N8-F1
#
_entry.id   AF-A5X7N8-F1
#
_cell.length_a   1.000
_cell.length_b   1.000
_cell.length_c   1.000
_cell.angle_alpha   90.00
_cell.angle_beta   90.00
_cell.angle_gamma   90.00
#
_symmetry.space_group_name_H-M   'P 1'
#
loop_
_entity.id
_entity.type
_entity.pdbx_description
1 polymer ?
#
loop_
_entity_poly.entity_id
_entity_poly.type
_entity_poly.pdbx_seq_one_letter_code
_entity_poly.pdbx_strand_id
1 'polypeptide(L)'
;SSTIMTLLMLTAPIMATSTKIYKNKSFPQYVKTSVSYAFTISLIPMTMLLYSGKEMIISNWYWVTIQTLKLSLSFKLDYFSMIFVPVALFVTWSIMEF
;
A
#
# COMPACT_ATOMS: atom_id res chain seq x y z
N SER A 1 1.87 -4.62 -10.97
CA SER A 1 2.80 -3.81 -10.14
C SER A 1 2.63 -4.24 -8.69
N SER A 2 3.72 -4.69 -8.07
CA SER A 2 3.74 -5.12 -6.66
C SER A 2 3.21 -4.05 -5.70
N THR A 3 3.42 -2.77 -5.99
CA THR A 3 2.91 -1.63 -5.22
C THR A 3 1.39 -1.42 -5.29
N ILE A 4 0.72 -1.82 -6.37
CA ILE A 4 -0.76 -1.81 -6.41
C ILE A 4 -1.31 -2.95 -5.56
N MET A 5 -0.61 -4.10 -5.55
CA MET A 5 -0.98 -5.24 -4.72
C MET A 5 -0.86 -4.92 -3.22
N THR A 6 0.18 -4.20 -2.78
CA THR A 6 0.27 -3.73 -1.38
C THR A 6 -0.91 -2.84 -1.00
N LEU A 7 -1.32 -1.95 -1.92
CA LEU A 7 -2.43 -1.02 -1.70
C LEU A 7 -3.76 -1.78 -1.60
N LEU A 8 -3.98 -2.78 -2.46
CA LEU A 8 -5.15 -3.67 -2.39
C LEU A 8 -5.22 -4.44 -1.06
N MET A 9 -4.10 -4.99 -0.58
CA MET A 9 -4.07 -5.73 0.69
C MET A 9 -4.45 -4.85 1.89
N LEU A 10 -4.05 -3.58 1.90
CA LEU A 10 -4.43 -2.63 2.95
C LEU A 10 -5.90 -2.19 2.86
N THR A 11 -6.49 -2.17 1.66
CA THR A 11 -7.93 -1.84 1.51
C THR A 11 -8.86 -2.96 1.96
N ALA A 12 -8.41 -4.23 1.95
CA ALA A 12 -9.21 -5.38 2.38
C ALA A 12 -9.75 -5.28 3.82
N PRO A 13 -8.92 -5.02 4.86
CA PRO A 13 -9.43 -4.84 6.23
C PRO A 13 -10.35 -3.61 6.36
N ILE A 14 -10.11 -2.55 5.59
CA ILE A 14 -10.97 -1.36 5.59
C ILE A 14 -12.35 -1.71 5.06
N MET A 15 -12.44 -2.42 3.93
CA MET A 15 -13.72 -2.90 3.39
C MET A 15 -14.42 -3.85 4.37
N ALA A 16 -13.67 -4.70 5.09
CA ALA A 16 -14.25 -5.58 6.10
C ALA A 16 -14.91 -4.82 7.27
N THR A 17 -14.42 -3.61 7.63
CA THR A 17 -15.07 -2.78 8.68
C THR A 17 -16.48 -2.31 8.31
N SER A 18 -16.79 -2.17 7.00
CA SER A 18 -18.14 -1.80 6.55
C SER A 18 -19.18 -2.89 6.83
N THR A 19 -18.74 -4.10 7.14
CA THR A 19 -19.59 -5.25 7.49
C THR A 19 -19.54 -5.53 9.00
N LYS A 20 -20.51 -6.27 9.55
CA LYS A 20 -20.52 -6.65 11.00
C LYS A 20 -19.35 -7.54 11.43
N ILE A 21 -18.43 -7.89 10.54
CA ILE A 21 -17.25 -8.75 10.78
C ILE A 21 -16.29 -8.11 11.80
N TYR A 22 -16.28 -6.78 11.94
CA TYR A 22 -15.47 -6.09 12.97
C TYR A 22 -15.81 -6.48 14.42
N LYS A 23 -17.02 -7.00 14.66
CA LYS A 23 -17.44 -7.45 16.01
C LYS A 23 -16.78 -8.77 16.42
N ASN A 24 -16.13 -9.46 15.49
CA ASN A 24 -15.47 -10.71 15.77
C ASN A 24 -14.13 -10.46 16.49
N LYS A 25 -13.83 -11.25 17.53
CA LYS A 25 -12.57 -11.18 18.29
C LYS A 25 -11.34 -11.44 17.41
N SER A 26 -11.50 -12.11 16.27
CA SER A 26 -10.41 -12.38 15.33
C SER A 26 -10.08 -11.20 14.39
N PHE A 27 -10.84 -10.11 14.44
CA PHE A 27 -10.65 -8.98 13.54
C PHE A 27 -9.27 -8.29 13.71
N PRO A 28 -8.77 -8.01 14.93
CA PRO A 28 -7.43 -7.47 15.12
C PRO A 28 -6.33 -8.38 14.54
N GLN A 29 -6.47 -9.70 14.70
CA GLN A 29 -5.53 -10.68 14.15
C GLN A 29 -5.55 -10.67 12.61
N TYR A 30 -6.73 -10.47 12.00
CA TYR A 30 -6.87 -10.34 10.54
C TYR A 30 -6.20 -9.06 10.01
N VAL A 31 -6.34 -7.94 10.73
CA VAL A 31 -5.65 -6.69 10.36
C VAL A 31 -4.13 -6.87 10.46
N LYS A 32 -3.64 -7.47 11.55
CA LYS A 32 -2.21 -7.76 11.74
C LYS A 32 -1.63 -8.60 10.60
N THR A 33 -2.30 -9.69 10.23
CA THR A 33 -1.82 -10.56 9.15
C THR A 33 -1.86 -9.85 7.80
N SER A 34 -2.91 -9.09 7.51
CA SER A 34 -2.99 -8.26 6.30
C SER A 34 -1.81 -7.28 6.18
N VAL A 35 -1.43 -6.60 7.26
CA VAL A 35 -0.27 -5.69 7.29
C VAL A 35 1.04 -6.45 7.07
N SER A 36 1.22 -7.63 7.67
CA SER A 36 2.41 -8.46 7.45
C SER A 36 2.55 -8.93 5.99
N TYR A 37 1.44 -9.26 5.32
CA TYR A 37 1.43 -9.58 3.90
C TYR A 37 1.72 -8.35 3.04
N ALA A 38 1.15 -7.19 3.37
CA ALA A 38 1.46 -5.94 2.69
C ALA A 38 2.96 -5.59 2.80
N PHE A 39 3.57 -5.80 3.98
CA PHE A 39 5.01 -5.63 4.19
C PHE A 39 5.83 -6.54 3.27
N THR A 40 5.57 -7.85 3.26
CA THR A 40 6.33 -8.80 2.42
C THR A 40 6.22 -8.49 0.93
N ILE A 41 5.04 -8.08 0.44
CA ILE A 41 4.84 -7.68 -0.96
C ILE A 41 5.58 -6.37 -1.27
N SER A 42 5.66 -5.44 -0.32
CA SER A 42 6.37 -4.15 -0.48
C SER A 42 7.90 -4.28 -0.57
N LEU A 43 8.47 -5.40 -0.15
CA LEU A 43 9.91 -5.67 -0.32
C LEU A 43 10.29 -6.00 -1.77
N ILE A 44 9.37 -6.52 -2.57
CA ILE A 44 9.59 -6.81 -3.99
C ILE A 44 9.96 -5.54 -4.78
N PRO A 45 9.17 -4.44 -4.74
CA PRO A 45 9.54 -3.21 -5.44
C PRO A 45 10.80 -2.56 -4.86
N MET A 46 11.04 -2.65 -3.55
CA MET A 46 12.27 -2.14 -2.92
C MET A 46 13.52 -2.87 -3.45
N THR A 47 13.51 -4.20 -3.48
CA THR A 47 14.63 -5.01 -4.00
C THR A 47 14.83 -4.82 -5.50
N MET A 48 13.74 -4.68 -6.28
CA MET A 48 13.82 -4.32 -7.69
C MET A 48 14.45 -2.94 -7.92
N LEU A 49 14.14 -1.94 -7.08
CA LEU A 49 14.79 -0.63 -7.14
C LEU A 49 16.28 -0.71 -6.82
N LEU A 50 16.67 -1.46 -5.78
CA LEU A 50 18.08 -1.64 -5.43
C LEU A 50 18.87 -2.34 -6.55
N TYR A 51 18.25 -3.30 -7.24
CA TYR A 51 18.88 -4.03 -8.34
C TYR A 51 18.98 -3.21 -9.62
N SER A 52 17.89 -2.58 -10.06
CA SER A 52 17.84 -1.93 -11.38
C SER A 52 18.16 -0.43 -11.34
N GLY A 53 18.14 0.21 -10.16
CA GLY A 53 18.28 1.67 -10.02
C GLY A 53 17.24 2.49 -10.78
N LYS A 54 16.22 1.85 -11.37
CA LYS A 54 15.19 2.51 -12.17
C LYS A 54 14.14 3.09 -11.25
N GLU A 55 14.14 4.41 -11.16
CA GLU A 55 13.08 5.16 -10.52
C GLU A 55 11.87 5.27 -11.46
N MET A 56 10.68 5.35 -10.85
CA MET A 56 9.43 5.79 -11.45
C MET A 56 8.60 4.75 -12.21
N ILE A 57 7.76 4.03 -11.46
CA ILE A 57 6.49 3.50 -11.97
C ILE A 57 5.43 4.57 -11.70
N ILE A 58 4.87 5.18 -12.75
CA ILE A 58 3.71 6.08 -12.65
C ILE A 58 2.46 5.27 -12.96
N SER A 59 1.51 5.17 -12.02
CA SER A 59 0.13 4.82 -12.36
C SER A 59 -0.70 6.08 -12.47
N ASN A 60 -1.08 6.43 -13.70
CA ASN A 60 -1.99 7.53 -13.98
C ASN A 60 -3.41 7.01 -14.08
N TRP A 61 -4.27 7.47 -13.17
CA TRP A 61 -5.71 7.37 -13.31
C TRP A 61 -6.28 8.76 -13.60
N TYR A 62 -6.71 8.96 -14.84
CA TYR A 62 -7.39 10.19 -15.22
C TYR A 62 -8.71 10.30 -14.45
N TRP A 63 -8.90 11.42 -13.76
CA TRP A 63 -10.11 11.68 -12.98
C TRP A 63 -11.10 12.51 -13.79
N VAL A 64 -10.82 13.81 -13.98
CA VAL A 64 -11.74 14.75 -14.64
C VAL A 64 -10.93 15.88 -15.29
N THR A 65 -11.37 16.36 -16.45
CA THR A 65 -10.95 17.66 -17.00
C THR A 65 -11.96 18.73 -16.63
N ILE A 66 -11.49 19.80 -15.99
CA ILE A 66 -12.28 21.02 -15.76
C ILE A 66 -11.69 22.11 -16.64
N GLN A 67 -12.36 22.40 -17.76
CA GLN A 67 -12.00 23.43 -18.74
C GLN A 67 -10.58 23.26 -19.32
N THR A 68 -9.54 23.82 -18.67
CA THR A 68 -8.12 23.66 -19.05
C THR A 68 -7.31 22.78 -18.08
N LEU A 69 -7.83 22.47 -16.89
CA LEU A 69 -7.16 21.65 -15.89
C LEU A 69 -7.48 20.17 -16.09
N LYS A 70 -6.44 19.34 -16.27
CA LYS A 70 -6.56 17.87 -16.27
C LYS A 70 -6.19 17.35 -14.88
N LEU A 71 -7.18 16.89 -14.11
CA LEU A 71 -6.92 16.19 -12.86
C LEU A 71 -6.70 14.71 -13.15
N SER A 72 -5.53 14.21 -12.78
CA SER A 72 -5.18 12.79 -12.80
C SER A 72 -4.56 12.40 -11.46
N LEU A 73 -5.02 11.30 -10.90
CA LEU A 73 -4.38 10.63 -9.78
C LEU A 73 -3.13 9.92 -10.32
N SER A 74 -1.95 10.44 -10.02
CA SER A 74 -0.68 9.88 -10.46
C SER A 74 0.14 9.41 -9.26
N PHE A 75 0.29 8.10 -9.08
CA PHE A 75 1.19 7.60 -8.05
C PHE A 75 2.61 7.56 -8.61
N LYS A 76 3.44 8.49 -8.14
CA LYS A 76 4.86 8.55 -8.48
C LYS A 76 5.67 7.79 -7.43
N LEU A 77 6.23 6.65 -7.83
CA LEU A 77 7.08 5.82 -6.97
C LEU A 77 8.55 6.19 -7.17
N ASP A 78 9.00 7.16 -6.39
CA ASP A 78 10.40 7.61 -6.32
C ASP A 78 11.18 6.83 -5.25
N TYR A 79 12.51 6.94 -5.25
CA TYR A 79 13.41 6.32 -4.28
C TYR A 79 12.95 6.45 -2.83
N PHE A 80 12.60 7.68 -2.41
CA PHE A 80 12.13 7.94 -1.04
C PHE A 80 10.86 7.16 -0.70
N SER A 81 9.90 7.09 -1.63
CA SER A 81 8.64 6.36 -1.41
C SER A 81 8.87 4.85 -1.31
N MET A 82 9.76 4.29 -2.14
CA MET A 82 10.02 2.85 -2.16
C MET A 82 10.77 2.37 -0.92
N ILE A 83 11.56 3.23 -0.28
CA ILE A 83 12.22 2.91 1.00
C ILE A 83 11.28 3.17 2.17
N PHE A 84 10.50 4.26 2.13
CA PHE A 84 9.63 4.63 3.23
C PHE A 84 8.47 3.66 3.44
N VAL A 85 7.85 3.16 2.37
CA VAL A 85 6.66 2.29 2.47
C VAL A 85 6.95 0.98 3.24
N PRO A 86 8.00 0.20 2.94
CA PRO A 86 8.34 -0.99 3.71
C PRO A 86 8.65 -0.69 5.18
N VAL A 87 9.36 0.40 5.46
CA VAL A 87 9.71 0.81 6.85
C VAL A 87 8.45 1.18 7.63
N ALA A 88 7.53 1.94 7.03
CA ALA A 88 6.27 2.30 7.65
C ALA A 88 5.39 1.06 7.93
N LEU A 89 5.34 0.11 6.98
CA LEU A 89 4.60 -1.15 7.16
C LEU A 89 5.21 -2.04 8.24
N PHE A 90 6.53 -2.07 8.35
CA PHE A 90 7.23 -2.79 9.41
C PHE A 90 6.90 -2.22 10.80
N VAL A 91 7.01 -0.90 10.96
CA VAL A 91 6.71 -0.23 12.24
C VAL A 91 5.23 -0.39 12.62
N THR A 92 4.31 -0.23 11.66
CA THR A 92 2.87 -0.43 11.94
C THR A 92 2.53 -1.87 12.30
N TRP A 93 3.18 -2.86 11.68
CA TRP A 93 3.03 -4.25 12.11
C TRP A 93 3.49 -4.46 13.55
N SER A 94 4.65 -3.90 13.93
CA SER A 94 5.13 -3.96 15.32
C SER A 94 4.16 -3.26 16.29
N ILE A 95 3.64 -2.08 15.95
CA ILE A 95 2.67 -1.37 16.80
C ILE A 95 1.36 -2.15 16.98
N MET A 96 0.93 -2.93 15.98
CA MET A 96 -0.28 -3.77 16.11
C MET A 96 -0.04 -5.07 16.89
N GLU A 97 1.21 -5.48 17.03
CA GLU A 97 1.59 -6.68 17.76
C GLU A 97 1.77 -6.44 19.25
N PHE A 98 2.28 -5.26 19.62
CA PHE A 98 2.51 -4.83 21.00
C PHE A 98 1.33 -4.02 21.55
#